data_AF-A0A2M7DI02-F1
#
_entry.id   AF-A0A2M7DI02-F1
#
_cell.length_a   1.000
_cell.length_b   1.000
_cell.length_c   1.000
_cell.angle_alpha   90.00
_cell.angle_beta   90.00
_cell.angle_gamma   90.00
#
_symmetry.space_group_name_H-M   'P 1'
#
loop_
_entity.id
_entity.type
_entity.pdbx_description
1 polymer ?
#
loop_
_entity_poly.entity_id
_entity_poly.type
_entity_poly.pdbx_seq_one_letter_code
_entity_poly.pdbx_strand_id
1 'polypeptide(L)'
;LKKGFFFYLISSNRPLKEMLFPLYTDQKSTFEKQFQGMTEEGFTYQDYENTRIQLRDYVHKLITASDKQFLLSVEKGTPNWESYDFGDFPAVKWKLQNIQKLKNQNPTKHFDLCAGFDAQLSKLNNNY
;
A
#
# COMPACT_ATOMS: atom_id res chain seq x y z
N LEU A 1 15.24 -2.29 0.61
CA LEU A 1 13.89 -2.47 1.17
C LEU A 1 12.82 -1.65 0.43
N LYS A 2 12.89 -0.30 0.41
CA LYS A 2 11.86 0.58 -0.20
C LYS A 2 11.49 0.23 -1.65
N LYS A 3 12.49 0.07 -2.54
CA LYS A 3 12.28 -0.29 -3.96
C LYS A 3 11.46 -1.59 -4.12
N GLY A 4 11.80 -2.64 -3.36
CA GLY A 4 11.08 -3.91 -3.39
C GLY A 4 9.64 -3.80 -2.85
N PHE A 5 9.44 -3.00 -1.81
CA PHE A 5 8.10 -2.72 -1.29
C PHE A 5 7.21 -2.01 -2.32
N PHE A 6 7.76 -1.02 -3.03
CA PHE A 6 7.02 -0.31 -4.08
C PHE A 6 6.71 -1.20 -5.26
N PHE A 7 7.68 -2.02 -5.70
CA PHE A 7 7.45 -3.03 -6.70
C PHE A 7 6.27 -3.95 -6.32
N TYR A 8 6.22 -4.42 -5.07
CA TYR A 8 5.12 -5.23 -4.57
C TYR A 8 3.77 -4.47 -4.58
N LEU A 9 3.74 -3.23 -4.08
CA LEU A 9 2.53 -2.38 -4.09
C LEU A 9 1.93 -2.24 -5.49
N ILE A 10 2.76 -1.95 -6.50
CA ILE A 10 2.29 -1.72 -7.87
C ILE A 10 2.16 -3.01 -8.70
N SER A 11 2.56 -4.16 -8.15
CA SER A 11 2.32 -5.48 -8.76
C SER A 11 1.10 -6.20 -8.17
N SER A 12 0.58 -5.70 -7.04
CA SER A 12 -0.59 -6.27 -6.36
C SER A 12 -1.90 -5.90 -7.06
N ASN A 13 -2.86 -6.83 -7.05
CA ASN A 13 -4.23 -6.59 -7.48
C ASN A 13 -5.05 -5.76 -6.47
N ARG A 14 -4.54 -5.52 -5.26
CA ARG A 14 -5.21 -4.68 -4.26
C ARG A 14 -5.01 -3.18 -4.56
N PRO A 15 -5.99 -2.32 -4.22
CA PRO A 15 -5.83 -0.86 -4.31
C PRO A 15 -4.64 -0.36 -3.48
N LEU A 16 -3.88 0.60 -4.03
CA LEU A 16 -2.68 1.13 -3.36
C LEU A 16 -3.03 1.74 -1.99
N LYS A 17 -4.15 2.46 -1.92
CA LYS A 17 -4.65 3.07 -0.68
C LYS A 17 -4.87 2.04 0.43
N GLU A 18 -5.48 0.90 0.14
CA GLU A 18 -5.76 -0.13 1.16
C GLU A 18 -4.49 -0.80 1.68
N MET A 19 -3.51 -1.00 0.80
CA MET A 19 -2.24 -1.59 1.18
C MET A 19 -1.38 -0.63 2.01
N LEU A 20 -1.39 0.66 1.65
CA LEU A 20 -0.58 1.66 2.32
C LEU A 20 -1.23 2.19 3.61
N PHE A 21 -2.57 2.19 3.67
CA PHE A 21 -3.37 2.65 4.80
C PHE A 21 -4.32 1.54 5.25
N PRO A 22 -3.78 0.47 5.88
CA PRO A 22 -4.57 -0.69 6.25
C PRO A 22 -5.63 -0.34 7.30
N LEU A 23 -6.82 -0.93 7.15
CA LEU A 23 -7.83 -0.98 8.20
C LEU A 23 -7.52 -2.18 9.10
N TYR A 24 -7.29 -1.93 10.37
CA TYR A 24 -7.04 -2.99 11.33
C TYR A 24 -8.35 -3.65 11.74
N THR A 25 -8.39 -4.97 11.61
CA THR A 25 -9.48 -5.81 12.12
C THR A 25 -9.01 -6.56 13.36
N ASP A 26 -9.93 -6.82 14.29
CA ASP A 26 -9.65 -7.72 15.40
C ASP A 26 -9.48 -9.15 14.88
N GLN A 27 -8.31 -9.72 15.16
CA GLN A 27 -7.90 -11.07 14.77
C GLN A 27 -7.52 -11.92 15.99
N LYS A 28 -7.89 -11.49 17.20
CA LYS A 28 -7.50 -12.14 18.45
C LYS A 28 -7.87 -13.61 18.48
N SER A 29 -9.10 -13.97 18.09
CA SER A 29 -9.52 -15.37 18.08
C SER A 29 -8.71 -16.24 17.12
N THR A 30 -8.36 -15.73 15.95
CA THR A 30 -7.50 -16.43 14.99
C THR A 30 -6.09 -16.58 15.53
N PHE A 31 -5.55 -15.51 16.11
CA PHE A 31 -4.23 -15.50 16.74
C PHE A 31 -4.10 -16.57 17.84
N GLU A 32 -5.05 -16.57 18.78
CA GLU A 32 -5.09 -17.53 19.90
C GLU A 32 -5.21 -18.98 19.42
N LYS A 33 -6.01 -19.24 18.38
CA LYS A 33 -6.23 -20.61 17.90
C LYS A 33 -5.11 -21.15 17.02
N GLN A 34 -4.43 -20.28 16.27
CA GLN A 34 -3.55 -20.71 15.18
C GLN A 34 -2.08 -20.32 15.38
N PHE A 35 -1.75 -19.45 16.32
CA PHE A 35 -0.39 -18.94 16.49
C PHE A 35 0.11 -18.98 17.94
N GLN A 36 -0.78 -18.96 18.92
CA GLN A 36 -0.39 -19.04 20.33
C GLN A 36 0.34 -20.36 20.62
N GLY A 37 1.54 -20.25 21.20
CA GLY A 37 2.40 -21.40 21.53
C GLY A 37 3.19 -21.97 20.35
N MET A 38 3.17 -21.33 19.17
CA MET A 38 4.00 -21.75 18.02
C MET A 38 5.44 -21.23 18.04
N THR A 39 5.77 -20.35 18.98
CA THR A 39 7.10 -19.74 19.12
C THR A 39 7.71 -20.09 20.47
N GLU A 40 9.03 -20.25 20.51
CA GLU A 40 9.76 -20.49 21.77
C GLU A 40 9.68 -19.28 22.70
N GLU A 41 9.79 -18.07 22.13
CA GLU A 41 9.56 -16.82 22.82
C GLU A 41 8.07 -16.46 22.82
N GLY A 42 7.55 -15.97 23.94
CA GLY A 42 6.17 -15.55 24.05
C GLY A 42 5.88 -14.36 23.13
N PHE A 43 4.89 -14.51 22.24
CA PHE A 43 4.37 -13.43 21.40
C PHE A 43 2.88 -13.27 21.66
N THR A 44 2.47 -12.12 22.17
CA THR A 44 1.06 -11.86 22.50
C THR A 44 0.33 -11.19 21.35
N TYR A 45 -1.00 -11.21 21.40
CA TYR A 45 -1.81 -10.46 20.44
C TYR A 45 -1.53 -8.95 20.53
N GLN A 46 -1.26 -8.42 21.73
CA GLN A 46 -0.89 -7.02 21.90
C GLN A 46 0.44 -6.69 21.20
N ASP A 47 1.41 -7.60 21.23
CA ASP A 47 2.68 -7.45 20.52
C ASP A 47 2.46 -7.38 19.00
N TYR A 48 1.58 -8.23 18.47
CA TYR A 48 1.16 -8.15 17.07
C TYR A 48 0.55 -6.79 16.72
N GLU A 49 -0.38 -6.30 17.54
CA GLU A 49 -1.03 -5.01 17.30
C GLU A 49 -0.06 -3.82 17.37
N ASN A 50 0.85 -3.85 18.34
CA ASN A 50 1.89 -2.82 18.48
C ASN A 50 2.87 -2.88 17.31
N THR A 51 3.33 -4.07 16.94
CA THR A 51 4.32 -4.29 15.87
C THR A 51 3.77 -3.85 14.51
N ARG A 52 2.52 -4.16 14.18
CA ARG A 52 1.92 -3.71 12.90
C ARG A 52 1.80 -2.19 12.81
N ILE A 53 1.51 -1.51 13.93
CA ILE A 53 1.45 -0.04 13.99
C ILE A 53 2.84 0.54 13.76
N GLN A 54 3.85 0.03 14.47
CA GLN A 54 5.24 0.47 14.30
C GLN A 54 5.74 0.24 12.87
N LEU A 55 5.43 -0.91 12.27
CA LEU A 55 5.79 -1.22 10.88
C LEU A 55 5.13 -0.25 9.90
N ARG A 56 3.83 0.02 10.05
CA ARG A 56 3.12 1.01 9.23
C ARG A 56 3.79 2.38 9.32
N ASP A 57 4.04 2.86 10.54
CA ASP A 57 4.60 4.18 10.77
C ASP A 57 6.04 4.28 10.23
N TYR A 58 6.82 3.21 10.36
CA TYR A 58 8.15 3.11 9.78
C TYR A 58 8.09 3.17 8.25
N VAL A 59 7.21 2.40 7.61
CA VAL A 59 7.00 2.43 6.15
C VAL A 59 6.59 3.83 5.70
N HIS A 60 5.67 4.48 6.41
CA HIS A 60 5.20 5.84 6.09
C HIS A 60 6.33 6.88 6.13
N LYS A 61 7.23 6.80 7.11
CA LYS A 61 8.39 7.69 7.22
C LYS A 61 9.39 7.53 6.07
N LEU A 62 9.44 6.37 5.41
CA LEU A 62 10.36 6.12 4.29
C LEU A 62 9.87 6.73 2.97
N ILE A 63 8.61 7.15 2.88
CA ILE A 63 7.96 7.64 1.66
C ILE A 63 8.26 9.13 1.50
N THR A 64 9.03 9.49 0.49
CA THR A 64 9.38 10.88 0.17
C THR A 64 8.26 11.58 -0.62
N ALA A 65 8.40 12.89 -0.85
CA ALA A 65 7.49 13.60 -1.75
C ALA A 65 7.51 13.03 -3.19
N SER A 66 8.69 12.69 -3.72
CA SER A 66 8.83 12.06 -5.05
C SER A 66 8.16 10.69 -5.11
N ASP A 67 8.27 9.90 -4.03
CA ASP A 67 7.61 8.61 -3.92
C ASP A 67 6.09 8.72 -3.95
N LYS A 68 5.51 9.74 -3.27
CA LYS A 68 4.07 10.00 -3.31
C LYS A 68 3.62 10.35 -4.74
N GLN A 69 4.37 11.20 -5.44
CA GLN A 69 4.06 11.56 -6.83
C GLN A 69 4.12 10.35 -7.75
N PHE A 70 5.13 9.49 -7.59
CA PHE A 70 5.23 8.23 -8.32
C PHE A 70 4.00 7.33 -8.08
N LEU A 71 3.68 7.02 -6.81
CA LEU A 71 2.55 6.16 -6.48
C LEU A 71 1.20 6.73 -6.99
N LEU A 72 1.01 8.04 -6.89
CA LEU A 72 -0.18 8.71 -7.42
C LEU A 72 -0.25 8.64 -8.95
N SER A 73 0.89 8.78 -9.64
CA SER A 73 0.96 8.64 -11.11
C SER A 73 0.58 7.22 -11.56
N VAL A 74 0.92 6.21 -10.77
CA VAL A 74 0.48 4.82 -11.00
C VAL A 74 -1.03 4.68 -10.84
N GLU A 75 -1.61 5.20 -9.75
CA GLU A 75 -3.06 5.16 -9.51
C GLU A 75 -3.85 5.89 -10.63
N LYS A 76 -3.27 6.96 -11.19
CA LYS A 76 -3.82 7.70 -12.35
C LYS A 76 -3.73 6.93 -13.68
N GLY A 77 -2.96 5.84 -13.73
CA GLY A 77 -2.72 5.04 -14.92
C GLY A 77 -1.65 5.60 -15.87
N THR A 78 -0.90 6.62 -15.44
CA THR A 78 0.16 7.28 -16.23
C THR A 78 1.43 7.40 -15.39
N PRO A 79 2.12 6.28 -15.08
CA PRO A 79 3.26 6.30 -14.18
C PRO A 79 4.41 7.15 -14.73
N ASN A 80 5.07 7.91 -13.85
CA ASN A 80 6.38 8.47 -14.16
C ASN A 80 7.48 7.48 -13.76
N TRP A 81 8.17 6.88 -14.73
CA TRP A 81 9.19 5.87 -14.50
C TRP A 81 10.59 6.42 -14.20
N GLU A 82 10.78 7.74 -14.12
CA GLU A 82 12.10 8.35 -13.85
C GLU A 82 12.76 7.83 -12.56
N SER A 83 11.97 7.61 -11.50
CA SER A 83 12.48 7.14 -10.20
C SER A 83 12.49 5.63 -10.03
N TYR A 84 11.65 4.92 -10.78
CA TYR A 84 11.45 3.48 -10.66
C TYR A 84 11.17 2.88 -12.02
N ASP A 85 12.04 2.00 -12.50
CA ASP A 85 11.83 1.29 -13.77
C ASP A 85 11.20 -0.08 -13.51
N PHE A 86 9.87 -0.10 -13.43
CA PHE A 86 9.08 -1.31 -13.23
C PHE A 86 8.06 -1.56 -14.36
N GLY A 87 8.07 -0.71 -15.39
CA GLY A 87 7.05 -0.73 -16.43
C GLY A 87 6.99 -2.03 -17.21
N ASP A 88 8.11 -2.76 -17.28
CA ASP A 88 8.21 -3.96 -18.09
C ASP A 88 7.70 -5.26 -17.46
N PHE A 89 7.46 -5.25 -16.14
CA PHE A 89 7.04 -6.45 -15.44
C PHE A 89 5.57 -6.81 -15.74
N PRO A 90 5.25 -8.09 -16.02
CA PRO A 90 3.89 -8.50 -16.38
C PRO A 90 2.83 -8.11 -15.36
N ALA A 91 3.11 -8.24 -14.06
CA ALA A 91 2.17 -7.88 -13.00
C ALA A 91 1.87 -6.37 -12.97
N VAL A 92 2.87 -5.54 -13.24
CA VAL A 92 2.72 -4.07 -13.31
C VAL A 92 1.91 -3.69 -14.55
N LYS A 93 2.22 -4.28 -15.71
CA LYS A 93 1.44 -4.12 -16.95
C LYS A 93 -0.03 -4.49 -16.73
N TRP A 94 -0.28 -5.61 -16.05
CA TRP A 94 -1.64 -6.06 -15.72
C TRP A 94 -2.38 -5.05 -14.82
N LYS A 95 -1.73 -4.55 -13.75
CA LYS A 95 -2.32 -3.52 -12.89
C LYS A 95 -2.70 -2.27 -13.67
N LEU A 96 -1.81 -1.79 -14.55
CA LEU A 96 -2.06 -0.61 -15.37
C LEU A 96 -3.20 -0.83 -16.37
N GLN A 97 -3.29 -2.00 -16.99
CA GLN A 97 -4.43 -2.36 -17.85
C GLN A 97 -5.76 -2.31 -17.08
N ASN A 98 -5.79 -2.81 -15.84
CA ASN A 98 -6.99 -2.77 -15.00
C ASN A 98 -7.38 -1.34 -14.61
N ILE A 99 -6.39 -0.50 -14.27
CA ILE A 99 -6.61 0.91 -13.97
C ILE A 99 -7.17 1.64 -15.19
N GLN A 100 -6.58 1.42 -16.38
CA GLN A 100 -7.06 2.05 -17.62
C GLN A 100 -8.46 1.57 -18.01
N LYS A 101 -8.74 0.28 -17.85
CA LYS A 101 -10.09 -0.27 -18.06
C LYS A 101 -11.09 0.38 -17.11
N LEU A 102 -10.77 0.52 -15.82
CA LEU A 102 -11.62 1.19 -14.84
C LEU A 102 -11.85 2.66 -15.21
N LYS A 103 -10.80 3.39 -15.57
CA LYS A 103 -10.87 4.79 -15.98
C LYS A 103 -11.79 4.99 -17.19
N ASN A 104 -11.74 4.09 -18.17
CA ASN A 104 -12.58 4.16 -19.36
C ASN A 104 -14.03 3.75 -19.09
N GLN A 105 -14.25 2.73 -18.25
CA GLN A 105 -15.59 2.19 -17.98
C GLN A 105 -16.35 2.98 -16.91
N ASN A 106 -15.65 3.53 -15.94
CA ASN A 106 -16.21 4.29 -14.82
C ASN A 106 -15.25 5.41 -14.37
N PRO A 107 -15.17 6.50 -15.15
CA PRO A 107 -14.25 7.61 -14.87
C PRO A 107 -14.51 8.28 -13.52
N THR A 108 -15.78 8.39 -13.10
CA THR A 108 -16.13 8.97 -11.79
C THR A 108 -15.54 8.14 -10.65
N LYS A 109 -15.71 6.81 -10.68
CA LYS A 109 -15.13 5.93 -9.65
C LYS A 109 -13.60 5.99 -9.66
N HIS A 110 -12.97 6.04 -10.84
CA HIS A 110 -11.52 6.18 -10.94
C HIS A 110 -11.02 7.51 -10.34
N PHE A 111 -11.73 8.60 -10.61
CA PHE A 111 -11.46 9.91 -10.03
C PHE A 111 -11.55 9.89 -8.50
N ASP A 112 -12.63 9.33 -7.94
CA ASP A 112 -12.83 9.23 -6.49
C ASP A 112 -11.74 8.40 -5.80
N LEU A 113 -11.29 7.32 -6.43
CA LEU A 113 -10.18 6.51 -5.93
C LEU A 113 -8.87 7.30 -5.92
N CYS A 114 -8.56 8.01 -7.01
CA CYS A 114 -7.38 8.86 -7.11
C CYS A 114 -7.40 9.96 -6.04
N ALA A 115 -8.50 10.70 -5.93
CA ALA A 115 -8.67 11.78 -4.96
C ALA A 115 -8.58 11.25 -3.53
N GLY A 116 -9.22 10.11 -3.26
CA GLY A 116 -9.20 9.45 -1.96
C GLY A 116 -7.82 8.90 -1.58
N PHE A 117 -6.97 8.55 -2.54
CA PHE A 117 -5.59 8.12 -2.30
C PHE A 117 -4.67 9.34 -2.08
N ASP A 118 -4.80 10.36 -2.92
CA ASP A 118 -4.04 11.62 -2.81
C ASP A 118 -4.25 12.31 -1.44
N ALA A 119 -5.50 12.37 -0.98
CA ALA A 119 -5.85 12.89 0.33
C ALA A 119 -5.19 12.13 1.49
N GLN A 120 -4.95 10.82 1.34
CA GLN A 120 -4.23 10.03 2.36
C GLN A 120 -2.71 10.23 2.25
N LEU A 121 -2.15 10.25 1.04
CA LEU A 121 -0.72 10.53 0.80
C LEU A 121 -0.32 11.91 1.33
N SER A 122 -1.21 12.90 1.21
CA SER A 122 -1.01 14.25 1.72
C SER A 122 -0.86 14.31 3.24
N LYS A 123 -1.41 13.34 3.98
CA LYS A 123 -1.28 13.26 5.45
C LYS A 123 0.07 12.68 5.90
N LEU A 124 0.77 11.98 5.01
CA LEU A 124 2.09 11.42 5.34
C LEU A 124 3.10 12.56 5.56
N ASN A 125 3.92 12.48 6.59
CA ASN A 125 5.03 13.42 6.88
C ASN A 125 4.62 14.88 7.14
N ASN A 126 3.35 15.15 7.47
CA ASN A 126 2.91 16.44 8.04
C ASN A 126 3.02 16.48 9.57
N ASN A 127 3.75 15.54 10.18
CA ASN A 127 4.09 15.58 11.59
C ASN A 127 5.42 16.32 11.73
N TYR A 128 5.35 17.65 11.77
CA TYR A 128 6.33 18.46 12.49
C TYR A 128 5.93 18.50 13.96
#